data_AF-A0A972UNM4-F1
#
_entry.id   AF-A0A972UNM4-F1
#
_cell.length_a   1.000
_cell.length_b   1.000
_cell.length_c   1.000
_cell.angle_alpha   90.00
_cell.angle_beta   90.00
_cell.angle_gamma   90.00
#
_symmetry.space_group_name_H-M   'P 1'
#
loop_
_entity.id
_entity.type
_entity.pdbx_description
1 polymer ?
#
loop_
_entity_poly.entity_id
_entity_poly.type
_entity_poly.pdbx_seq_one_letter_code
_entity_poly.pdbx_strand_id
1 'polypeptide(L)'
;MATHSQSRVFEDTHINQFGKCRVLLFEAEADFRRHTREMLIEMGFDNILDTGEFEGFQSAFGSGKFDLIIGDTSAARGNVCDLVRRIRHNVYGVDPFPGVILTMADPSEEKIRQAAESGTDHLIAKPYSPNQVLERIQTIVEERKRFIVTLNYVGPERREGYQNSSPDELIMVPNALRAKARNDPSALATPETVRAAMNRINRLKVQRHALEIGVLVEMLRSAPSSDVSGRSESRLRKMAELVTTLQSILPATEFGEAAPMCEGMQVVIHDISKADSLTKPELNRLEETSMALHLCFHPEKTVSNITREIADAVAAIGKRSRKAL
;
A
#
# COMPACT_ATOMS: atom_id res chain seq x y z
N MET A 1 31.57 41.59 7.42
CA MET A 1 32.29 40.39 6.96
C MET A 1 32.08 39.21 7.92
N ALA A 2 30.83 38.84 8.20
CA ALA A 2 30.51 37.74 9.14
C ALA A 2 29.26 36.94 8.73
N THR A 3 28.90 36.97 7.44
CA THR A 3 27.71 36.28 6.89
C THR A 3 28.06 35.23 5.83
N HIS A 4 29.35 35.02 5.54
CA HIS A 4 29.84 34.04 4.56
C HIS A 4 30.48 32.79 5.18
N SER A 5 30.59 32.74 6.52
CA SER A 5 31.33 31.69 7.22
C SER A 5 30.43 30.56 7.76
N GLN A 6 29.13 30.79 7.97
CA GLN A 6 28.22 29.75 8.45
C GLN A 6 27.53 28.98 7.31
N SER A 7 27.43 29.56 6.11
CA SER A 7 26.89 28.89 4.91
C SER A 7 27.83 27.79 4.38
N ARG A 8 29.15 27.97 4.49
CA ARG A 8 30.14 26.98 4.04
C ARG A 8 30.28 25.75 4.95
N VAL A 9 29.88 25.83 6.22
CA VAL A 9 30.02 24.70 7.16
C VAL A 9 28.95 23.62 6.92
N PHE A 10 27.82 23.97 6.29
CA PHE A 10 26.80 23.01 5.86
C PHE A 10 27.13 22.31 4.54
N GLU A 11 27.99 22.88 3.70
CA GLU A 11 28.34 22.33 2.39
C GLU A 11 29.30 21.12 2.48
N ASP A 12 30.25 21.09 3.42
CA ASP A 12 31.35 20.10 3.34
C ASP A 12 31.06 18.71 3.94
N THR A 13 29.97 18.50 4.68
CA THR A 13 29.73 17.21 5.38
C THR A 13 28.84 16.22 4.60
N HIS A 14 28.17 16.67 3.53
CA HIS A 14 27.13 15.88 2.84
C HIS A 14 27.43 15.53 1.38
N ILE A 15 28.51 16.05 0.79
CA ILE A 15 28.77 15.99 -0.68
C ILE A 15 28.81 14.56 -1.25
N ASN A 16 28.97 13.53 -0.42
CA ASN A 16 28.95 12.14 -0.87
C ASN A 16 28.03 11.21 -0.06
N GLN A 17 27.01 11.76 0.60
CA GLN A 17 26.07 10.95 1.37
C GLN A 17 25.23 10.04 0.46
N PHE A 18 24.79 10.56 -0.68
CA PHE A 18 23.84 9.87 -1.56
C PHE A 18 24.46 9.23 -2.80
N GLY A 19 25.79 9.28 -2.99
CA GLY A 19 26.45 8.88 -4.24
C GLY A 19 26.15 7.44 -4.67
N LYS A 20 25.96 6.52 -3.71
CA LYS A 20 25.61 5.11 -3.96
C LYS A 20 24.11 4.85 -4.19
N CYS A 21 23.25 5.85 -3.97
CA CYS A 21 21.81 5.73 -4.05
C CYS A 21 21.34 5.86 -5.51
N ARG A 22 20.51 4.93 -5.96
CA ARG A 22 19.92 4.90 -7.30
C ARG A 22 18.56 5.57 -7.28
N VAL A 23 18.40 6.60 -8.09
CA VAL A 23 17.14 7.36 -8.23
C VAL A 23 16.51 7.04 -9.58
N LEU A 24 15.19 6.80 -9.56
CA LEU A 24 14.37 6.81 -10.77
C LEU A 24 13.50 8.07 -10.77
N LEU A 25 13.68 8.92 -11.77
CA LEU A 25 12.95 10.18 -11.93
C LEU A 25 12.02 10.09 -13.15
N PHE A 26 10.73 10.36 -12.94
CA PHE A 26 9.78 10.60 -14.01
C PHE A 26 9.23 12.01 -13.92
N GLU A 27 9.42 12.75 -15.00
CA GLU A 27 8.93 14.11 -15.14
C GLU A 27 8.70 14.38 -16.63
N ALA A 28 7.45 14.60 -17.03
CA ALA A 28 7.08 14.71 -18.45
C ALA A 28 7.64 16.00 -19.09
N GLU A 29 7.65 17.10 -18.33
CA GLU A 29 8.14 18.39 -18.82
C GLU A 29 9.68 18.41 -18.80
N ALA A 30 10.30 18.71 -19.94
CA ALA A 30 11.73 18.51 -20.15
C ALA A 30 12.59 19.48 -19.33
N ASP A 31 12.16 20.73 -19.19
CA ASP A 31 12.91 21.74 -18.44
C ASP A 31 12.83 21.46 -16.94
N PHE A 32 11.65 21.11 -16.43
CA PHE A 32 11.44 20.70 -15.04
C PHE A 32 12.18 19.41 -14.70
N ARG A 33 12.25 18.45 -15.64
CA ARG A 33 13.02 17.21 -15.47
C ARG A 33 14.50 17.51 -15.35
N ARG A 34 15.04 18.37 -16.24
CA ARG A 34 16.44 18.80 -16.21
C ARG A 34 16.76 19.51 -14.89
N HIS A 35 15.92 20.45 -14.48
CA HIS A 35 16.09 21.17 -13.22
C HIS A 35 16.08 20.24 -12.01
N THR A 36 15.13 19.30 -11.96
CA THR A 36 15.04 18.31 -10.87
C THR A 36 16.26 17.39 -10.85
N ARG A 37 16.78 17.00 -12.02
CA ARG A 37 17.99 16.20 -12.14
C ARG A 37 19.24 16.94 -11.66
N GLU A 38 19.41 18.19 -12.06
CA GLU A 38 20.53 19.05 -11.62
C GLU A 38 20.52 19.23 -10.10
N MET A 39 19.34 19.53 -9.54
CA MET A 39 19.12 19.62 -8.11
C MET A 39 19.50 18.32 -7.36
N LEU A 40 19.15 17.13 -7.89
CA LEU A 40 19.54 15.86 -7.28
C LEU A 40 21.06 15.62 -7.33
N ILE A 41 21.73 16.06 -8.40
CA ILE A 41 23.19 16.01 -8.50
C ILE A 41 23.84 16.90 -7.46
N GLU A 42 23.35 18.13 -7.28
CA GLU A 42 23.83 19.06 -6.25
C GLU A 42 23.65 18.49 -4.83
N MET A 43 22.61 17.67 -4.61
CA MET A 43 22.41 16.93 -3.36
C MET A 43 23.36 15.73 -3.18
N GLY A 44 24.14 15.35 -4.20
CA GLY A 44 25.12 14.26 -4.16
C GLY A 44 24.60 12.91 -4.67
N PHE A 45 23.56 12.87 -5.50
CA PHE A 45 23.14 11.65 -6.19
C PHE A 45 23.88 11.48 -7.52
N ASP A 46 24.74 10.45 -7.62
CA ASP A 46 25.49 10.15 -8.85
C ASP A 46 24.73 9.24 -9.82
N ASN A 47 23.75 8.48 -9.31
CA ASN A 47 23.08 7.41 -10.05
C ASN A 47 21.60 7.75 -10.30
N ILE A 48 21.34 8.68 -11.22
CA ILE A 48 19.99 9.12 -11.57
C ILE A 48 19.63 8.61 -12.96
N LEU A 49 18.55 7.83 -13.05
CA LEU A 49 17.89 7.49 -14.30
C LEU A 49 16.62 8.33 -14.42
N ASP A 50 16.57 9.25 -15.38
CA ASP A 50 15.41 10.10 -15.62
C ASP A 50 14.75 9.83 -16.98
N THR A 51 13.44 10.03 -17.05
CA THR A 51 12.67 9.92 -18.29
C THR A 51 11.45 10.83 -18.29
N GLY A 52 11.03 11.27 -19.48
CA GLY A 52 9.77 11.99 -19.70
C GLY A 52 8.61 11.10 -20.15
N GLU A 53 8.87 9.81 -20.39
CA GLU A 53 7.88 8.87 -20.92
C GLU A 53 7.51 7.84 -19.85
N PHE A 54 6.20 7.72 -19.59
CA PHE A 54 5.71 6.84 -18.54
C PHE A 54 6.02 5.36 -18.81
N GLU A 55 5.98 4.91 -20.07
CA GLU A 55 6.34 3.54 -20.44
C GLU A 55 7.81 3.25 -20.15
N GLY A 56 8.70 4.19 -20.46
CA GLY A 56 10.12 4.13 -20.11
C GLY A 56 10.33 4.08 -18.60
N PHE A 57 9.56 4.87 -17.83
CA PHE A 57 9.63 4.87 -16.37
C PHE A 57 9.20 3.53 -15.78
N GLN A 58 8.08 2.98 -16.26
CA GLN A 58 7.57 1.69 -15.86
C GLN A 58 8.60 0.58 -16.19
N SER A 59 9.09 0.52 -17.43
CA SER A 59 10.08 -0.47 -17.89
C SER A 59 11.40 -0.40 -17.10
N ALA A 60 11.89 0.82 -16.85
CA ALA A 60 13.08 1.05 -16.04
C ALA A 60 12.89 0.50 -14.62
N PHE A 61 11.75 0.77 -13.98
CA PHE A 61 11.45 0.19 -12.66
C PHE A 61 11.39 -1.34 -12.69
N GLY A 62 10.71 -1.93 -13.67
CA GLY A 62 10.53 -3.38 -13.76
C GLY A 62 11.82 -4.17 -13.97
N SER A 63 12.83 -3.56 -14.61
CA SER A 63 14.14 -4.17 -14.90
C SER A 63 15.25 -3.74 -13.94
N GLY A 64 15.00 -2.74 -13.09
CA GLY A 64 15.99 -2.13 -12.21
C GLY A 64 15.72 -2.33 -10.72
N LYS A 65 16.66 -1.83 -9.91
CA LYS A 65 16.49 -1.61 -8.47
C LYS A 65 16.80 -0.16 -8.17
N PHE A 66 15.90 0.49 -7.44
CA PHE A 66 16.02 1.90 -7.08
C PHE A 66 15.83 2.05 -5.58
N ASP A 67 16.50 3.04 -5.00
CA ASP A 67 16.39 3.36 -3.58
C ASP A 67 15.39 4.50 -3.36
N LEU A 68 15.25 5.37 -4.35
CA LEU A 68 14.33 6.50 -4.38
C LEU A 68 13.65 6.58 -5.75
N ILE A 69 12.34 6.80 -5.73
CA ILE A 69 11.52 7.13 -6.90
C ILE A 69 10.98 8.53 -6.70
N ILE A 70 11.14 9.38 -7.72
CA ILE A 70 10.46 10.66 -7.82
C ILE A 70 9.59 10.62 -9.07
N GLY A 71 8.28 10.80 -8.91
CA GLY A 71 7.33 10.66 -10.02
C GLY A 71 6.33 11.81 -10.11
N ASP A 72 6.26 12.43 -11.28
CA ASP A 72 5.25 13.44 -11.57
C ASP A 72 3.88 12.84 -11.83
N THR A 73 2.91 13.21 -10.99
CA THR A 73 1.51 12.84 -11.13
C THR A 73 0.75 13.72 -12.12
N SER A 74 1.37 14.80 -12.60
CA SER A 74 0.75 15.79 -13.49
C SER A 74 0.86 15.43 -14.98
N ALA A 75 1.56 14.35 -15.33
CA ALA A 75 1.75 13.94 -16.70
C ALA A 75 0.41 13.59 -17.38
N ALA A 76 0.21 14.05 -18.61
CA ALA A 76 -1.03 13.81 -19.36
C ALA A 76 -1.25 12.33 -19.70
N ARG A 77 -0.19 11.53 -19.72
CA ARG A 77 -0.22 10.09 -19.99
C ARG A 77 0.51 9.32 -18.90
N GLY A 78 -0.07 8.18 -18.54
CA GLY A 78 0.45 7.33 -17.47
C GLY A 78 -0.22 7.61 -16.13
N ASN A 79 -0.24 6.59 -15.27
CA ASN A 79 -0.80 6.70 -13.93
C ASN A 79 0.26 6.29 -12.91
N VAL A 80 1.03 7.30 -12.46
CA VAL A 80 2.12 7.10 -11.49
C VAL A 80 1.57 6.59 -10.16
N CYS A 81 0.40 7.08 -9.71
CA CYS A 81 -0.24 6.61 -8.49
C CYS A 81 -0.58 5.12 -8.55
N ASP A 82 -1.11 4.64 -9.69
CA ASP A 82 -1.38 3.22 -9.89
C ASP A 82 -0.10 2.38 -9.91
N LEU A 83 0.95 2.85 -10.59
CA LEU A 83 2.24 2.18 -10.59
C LEU A 83 2.80 2.05 -9.16
N VAL A 84 2.80 3.14 -8.37
CA VAL A 84 3.24 3.09 -6.97
C VAL A 84 2.40 2.10 -6.17
N ARG A 85 1.08 2.09 -6.34
CA ARG A 85 0.20 1.11 -5.69
C ARG A 85 0.59 -0.33 -6.06
N ARG A 86 0.84 -0.62 -7.34
CA ARG A 86 1.25 -1.95 -7.82
C ARG A 86 2.62 -2.36 -7.27
N ILE A 87 3.55 -1.41 -7.14
CA ILE A 87 4.85 -1.61 -6.48
C ILE A 87 4.62 -2.00 -5.02
N ARG A 88 3.85 -1.23 -4.24
CA ARG A 88 3.59 -1.54 -2.81
C ARG A 88 2.88 -2.87 -2.59
N HIS A 89 2.07 -3.30 -3.56
CA HIS A 89 1.41 -4.60 -3.53
C HIS A 89 2.28 -5.76 -4.04
N ASN A 90 3.52 -5.49 -4.46
CA ASN A 90 4.45 -6.46 -5.04
C ASN A 90 3.87 -7.16 -6.29
N VAL A 91 3.07 -6.42 -7.06
CA VAL A 91 2.52 -6.84 -8.37
C VAL A 91 3.42 -6.36 -9.52
N TYR A 92 4.34 -5.45 -9.24
CA TYR A 92 5.28 -4.91 -10.23
C TYR A 92 6.66 -4.64 -9.61
N GLY A 93 7.71 -5.07 -10.33
CA GLY A 93 9.11 -5.00 -9.89
C GLY A 93 9.50 -6.03 -8.83
N VAL A 94 10.75 -5.97 -8.38
CA VAL A 94 11.35 -6.93 -7.43
C VAL A 94 11.47 -6.40 -6.00
N ASP A 95 11.35 -5.09 -5.82
CA ASP A 95 11.46 -4.42 -4.53
C ASP A 95 10.27 -3.46 -4.34
N PRO A 96 9.35 -3.77 -3.40
CA PRO A 96 8.19 -2.93 -3.12
C PRO A 96 8.50 -1.76 -2.17
N PHE A 97 9.73 -1.64 -1.66
CA PHE A 97 10.11 -0.70 -0.60
C PHE A 97 11.06 0.45 -0.94
N PRO A 98 11.27 0.88 -2.21
CA PRO A 98 11.99 2.14 -2.44
C PRO A 98 11.28 3.30 -1.72
N GLY A 99 12.03 4.33 -1.37
CA GLY A 99 11.45 5.62 -1.00
C GLY A 99 10.69 6.19 -2.20
N VAL A 100 9.51 6.75 -1.98
CA VAL A 100 8.69 7.32 -3.07
C VAL A 100 8.30 8.75 -2.72
N ILE A 101 8.62 9.68 -3.62
CA ILE A 101 8.15 11.06 -3.57
C ILE A 101 7.33 11.29 -4.84
N LEU A 102 6.09 11.73 -4.67
CA LEU A 102 5.26 12.17 -5.78
C LEU A 102 5.28 13.69 -5.89
N THR A 103 5.27 14.20 -7.11
CA THR A 103 5.19 15.64 -7.39
C THR A 103 3.89 15.96 -8.14
N MET A 104 3.36 17.18 -7.95
CA MET A 104 2.05 17.55 -8.48
C MET A 104 1.92 19.06 -8.75
N ALA A 105 1.50 19.46 -9.95
CA ALA A 105 1.33 20.88 -10.32
C ALA A 105 0.01 21.52 -9.84
N ASP A 106 -1.07 20.75 -9.76
CA ASP A 106 -2.40 21.25 -9.40
C ASP A 106 -3.03 20.37 -8.30
N PRO A 107 -2.70 20.65 -7.02
CA PRO A 107 -3.12 19.82 -5.90
C PRO A 107 -4.56 20.12 -5.48
N SER A 108 -5.51 19.37 -6.03
CA SER A 108 -6.86 19.26 -5.48
C SER A 108 -6.91 18.24 -4.35
N GLU A 109 -7.90 18.37 -3.44
CA GLU A 109 -8.11 17.41 -2.34
C GLU A 109 -8.19 15.96 -2.84
N GLU A 110 -8.92 15.75 -3.94
CA GLU A 110 -9.06 14.43 -4.56
C GLU A 110 -7.74 13.88 -5.11
N LYS A 111 -6.94 14.70 -5.80
CA LYS A 111 -5.64 14.29 -6.32
C LYS A 111 -4.65 14.00 -5.19
N ILE A 112 -4.65 14.82 -4.13
CA ILE A 112 -3.84 14.60 -2.93
C ILE A 112 -4.23 13.27 -2.28
N ARG A 113 -5.54 13.01 -2.11
CA ARG A 113 -6.07 11.77 -1.54
C ARG A 113 -5.64 10.56 -2.37
N GLN A 114 -5.80 10.62 -3.69
CA GLN A 114 -5.37 9.56 -4.61
C GLN A 114 -3.86 9.30 -4.53
N ALA A 115 -3.04 10.35 -4.50
CA ALA A 115 -1.60 10.23 -4.36
C ALA A 115 -1.21 9.63 -3.00
N ALA A 116 -1.86 10.01 -1.92
CA ALA A 116 -1.63 9.41 -0.60
C ALA A 116 -2.04 7.92 -0.57
N GLU A 117 -3.19 7.59 -1.12
CA GLU A 117 -3.72 6.21 -1.22
C GLU A 117 -2.88 5.30 -2.15
N SER A 118 -2.00 5.87 -2.97
CA SER A 118 -1.03 5.06 -3.74
C SER A 118 0.01 4.37 -2.86
N GLY A 119 0.30 4.91 -1.68
CA GLY A 119 1.39 4.44 -0.81
C GLY A 119 2.72 5.19 -0.99
N THR A 120 2.71 6.40 -1.56
CA THR A 120 3.89 7.28 -1.62
C THR A 120 4.41 7.65 -0.23
N ASP A 121 5.72 7.79 -0.03
CA ASP A 121 6.25 8.28 1.26
C ASP A 121 5.92 9.77 1.47
N HIS A 122 6.11 10.59 0.44
CA HIS A 122 5.77 12.02 0.47
C HIS A 122 5.11 12.49 -0.83
N LEU A 123 4.43 13.64 -0.73
CA LEU A 123 3.85 14.39 -1.85
C LEU A 123 4.38 15.83 -1.77
N ILE A 124 4.80 16.38 -2.90
CA ILE A 124 5.31 17.74 -3.02
C ILE A 124 4.54 18.47 -4.13
N ALA A 125 4.00 19.65 -3.82
CA ALA A 125 3.38 20.51 -4.83
C ALA A 125 4.46 21.24 -5.64
N LYS A 126 4.25 21.40 -6.95
CA LYS A 126 5.08 22.21 -7.83
C LYS A 126 4.58 23.67 -7.84
N PRO A 127 5.48 24.67 -8.04
CA PRO A 127 6.93 24.53 -8.04
C PRO A 127 7.46 24.22 -6.63
N TYR A 128 8.56 23.48 -6.55
CA TYR A 128 9.24 23.17 -5.29
C TYR A 128 10.68 23.67 -5.31
N SER A 129 11.22 23.93 -4.11
CA SER A 129 12.63 24.28 -3.93
C SER A 129 13.50 23.03 -3.68
N PRO A 130 14.82 23.10 -3.93
CA PRO A 130 15.76 22.07 -3.53
C PRO A 130 15.63 21.66 -2.07
N ASN A 131 15.50 22.63 -1.16
CA ASN A 131 15.36 22.36 0.27
C ASN A 131 14.12 21.53 0.59
N GLN A 132 12.99 21.77 -0.08
CA GLN A 132 11.77 20.98 0.14
C GLN A 132 11.97 19.52 -0.27
N VAL A 133 12.65 19.26 -1.39
CA VAL A 133 12.92 17.89 -1.84
C VAL A 133 13.92 17.21 -0.91
N LEU A 134 14.99 17.91 -0.52
CA LEU A 134 15.99 17.40 0.42
C LEU A 134 15.36 17.05 1.77
N GLU A 135 14.50 17.90 2.32
CA GLU A 135 13.80 17.66 3.59
C GLU A 135 12.96 16.36 3.52
N ARG A 136 12.26 16.12 2.40
CA ARG A 136 11.49 14.88 2.21
C ARG A 136 12.38 13.66 2.07
N ILE A 137 13.51 13.78 1.36
CA ILE A 137 14.49 12.70 1.27
C ILE A 137 15.07 12.37 2.65
N GLN A 138 15.46 13.40 3.43
CA GLN A 138 15.97 13.23 4.78
C GLN A 138 14.92 12.60 5.71
N THR A 139 13.65 12.98 5.59
CA THR A 139 12.56 12.37 6.35
C THR A 139 12.43 10.87 6.03
N ILE A 140 12.57 10.46 4.75
CA ILE A 140 12.59 9.04 4.38
C ILE A 140 13.84 8.34 4.94
N VAL A 141 14.99 9.02 5.03
CA VAL A 141 16.22 8.42 5.57
C VAL A 141 16.10 8.22 7.08
N GLU A 142 15.69 9.24 7.83
CA GLU A 142 15.75 9.23 9.30
C GLU A 142 14.48 8.69 9.96
N GLU A 143 13.33 9.11 9.45
CA GLU A 143 12.03 9.02 10.14
C GLU A 143 10.96 8.39 9.24
N ARG A 144 11.36 7.44 8.38
CA ARG A 144 10.41 6.74 7.51
C ARG A 144 9.30 6.13 8.34
N LYS A 145 8.07 6.55 8.07
CA LYS A 145 6.90 6.00 8.74
C LYS A 145 6.81 4.49 8.50
N ARG A 146 6.42 3.77 9.55
CA ARG A 146 6.08 2.34 9.42
C ARG A 146 4.92 2.17 8.47
N PHE A 147 4.89 1.03 7.79
CA PHE A 147 3.85 0.70 6.86
C PHE A 147 2.66 0.12 7.60
N ILE A 148 1.48 0.34 7.03
CA ILE A 148 0.27 -0.35 7.35
C ILE A 148 -0.31 -0.99 6.10
N VAL A 149 -0.99 -2.11 6.32
CA VAL A 149 -1.87 -2.76 5.36
C VAL A 149 -3.33 -2.43 5.69
N THR A 150 -4.18 -2.22 4.70
CA THR A 150 -5.64 -2.32 4.83
C THR A 150 -6.15 -3.26 3.73
N LEU A 151 -7.46 -3.30 3.47
CA LEU A 151 -7.99 -4.10 2.35
C LEU A 151 -7.35 -3.71 1.01
N ASN A 152 -7.20 -2.40 0.78
CA ASN A 152 -6.84 -1.85 -0.52
C ASN A 152 -5.59 -0.95 -0.49
N TYR A 153 -4.91 -0.87 0.66
CA TYR A 153 -3.77 0.03 0.85
C TYR A 153 -2.60 -0.71 1.48
N VAL A 154 -1.40 -0.45 0.97
CA VAL A 154 -0.13 -0.82 1.60
C VAL A 154 0.80 0.38 1.49
N GLY A 155 1.29 0.87 2.63
CA GLY A 155 2.21 1.99 2.62
C GLY A 155 2.31 2.68 3.97
N PRO A 156 2.98 3.85 4.03
CA PRO A 156 3.15 4.64 5.25
C PRO A 156 1.85 4.88 6.03
N GLU A 157 1.91 4.78 7.36
CA GLU A 157 0.80 5.15 8.25
C GLU A 157 0.55 6.67 8.20
N ARG A 158 -0.71 7.07 8.00
CA ARG A 158 -1.11 8.48 7.86
C ARG A 158 -2.29 8.89 8.73
N ARG A 159 -2.91 7.96 9.46
CA ARG A 159 -4.06 8.28 10.30
C ARG A 159 -3.63 9.14 11.48
N GLU A 160 -4.34 10.24 11.66
CA GLU A 160 -4.19 11.11 12.83
C GLU A 160 -4.73 10.39 14.07
N GLY A 161 -4.03 10.52 15.21
CA GLY A 161 -4.46 9.90 16.47
C GLY A 161 -4.25 8.38 16.57
N TYR A 162 -3.44 7.78 15.69
CA TYR A 162 -3.15 6.34 15.66
C TYR A 162 -2.29 5.82 16.84
N GLN A 163 -2.27 6.52 17.99
CA GLN A 163 -1.48 6.10 19.16
C GLN A 163 -2.08 4.88 19.90
N ASN A 164 -3.32 4.48 19.58
CA ASN A 164 -4.06 3.42 20.28
C ASN A 164 -4.13 2.08 19.54
N SER A 165 -3.30 1.91 18.51
CA SER A 165 -3.35 0.77 17.62
C SER A 165 -2.37 -0.28 18.09
N SER A 166 -2.68 -1.57 17.90
CA SER A 166 -1.75 -2.58 18.34
C SER A 166 -0.42 -2.41 17.59
N PRO A 167 0.73 -2.39 18.30
CA PRO A 167 2.05 -2.28 17.66
C PRO A 167 2.27 -3.30 16.53
N ASP A 168 1.57 -4.44 16.60
CA ASP A 168 1.60 -5.54 15.64
C ASP A 168 1.03 -5.19 14.26
N GLU A 169 0.24 -4.12 14.14
CA GLU A 169 -0.30 -3.68 12.85
C GLU A 169 0.69 -2.89 12.00
N LEU A 170 1.74 -2.33 12.63
CA LEU A 170 2.74 -1.51 11.97
C LEU A 170 3.94 -2.34 11.54
N ILE A 171 4.29 -2.24 10.27
CA ILE A 171 5.35 -3.00 9.65
C ILE A 171 6.56 -2.09 9.45
N MET A 172 7.68 -2.46 10.04
CA MET A 172 8.97 -1.89 9.65
C MET A 172 9.39 -2.52 8.33
N VAL A 173 9.55 -1.71 7.30
CA VAL A 173 9.99 -2.15 5.98
C VAL A 173 11.48 -1.82 5.79
N PRO A 174 12.20 -2.59 4.95
CA PRO A 174 13.54 -2.23 4.53
C PRO A 174 13.61 -0.82 3.94
N ASN A 175 14.77 -0.18 4.08
CA ASN A 175 15.01 1.17 3.60
C ASN A 175 16.40 1.26 2.97
N ALA A 176 16.48 0.83 1.70
CA ALA A 176 17.73 0.84 0.95
C ALA A 176 18.37 2.24 0.84
N LEU A 177 17.53 3.27 0.78
CA LEU A 177 17.97 4.67 0.77
C LEU A 177 18.71 5.02 2.06
N ARG A 178 18.13 4.73 3.23
CA ARG A 178 18.80 4.89 4.53
C ARG A 178 20.05 4.05 4.64
N ALA A 179 19.98 2.77 4.24
CA ALA A 179 21.09 1.85 4.34
C ALA A 179 22.33 2.38 3.61
N LYS A 180 22.15 2.96 2.42
CA LYS A 180 23.22 3.55 1.62
C LYS A 180 23.62 4.94 2.11
N ALA A 181 22.66 5.80 2.42
CA ALA A 181 22.91 7.18 2.84
C ALA A 181 23.56 7.29 4.22
N ARG A 182 23.35 6.33 5.11
CA ARG A 182 23.92 6.31 6.48
C ARG A 182 24.92 5.19 6.72
N ASN A 183 25.21 4.37 5.69
CA ASN A 183 25.95 3.13 5.86
C ASN A 183 25.37 2.28 7.00
N ASP A 184 24.03 2.16 7.07
CA ASP A 184 23.28 1.47 8.12
C ASP A 184 22.87 0.06 7.65
N PRO A 185 23.57 -1.01 8.11
CA PRO A 185 23.27 -2.37 7.68
C PRO A 185 21.89 -2.85 8.14
N SER A 186 21.34 -2.27 9.22
CA SER A 186 20.03 -2.66 9.75
C SER A 186 18.86 -2.29 8.83
N ALA A 187 19.09 -1.35 7.91
CA ALA A 187 18.10 -0.87 6.96
C ALA A 187 18.17 -1.55 5.57
N LEU A 188 19.10 -2.48 5.35
CA LEU A 188 19.36 -3.09 4.05
C LEU A 188 18.11 -3.78 3.46
N ALA A 189 17.83 -3.52 2.18
CA ALA A 189 16.81 -4.22 1.40
C ALA A 189 17.41 -5.46 0.70
N THR A 190 17.77 -6.47 1.49
CA THR A 190 18.19 -7.79 0.98
C THR A 190 16.97 -8.60 0.54
N PRO A 191 17.11 -9.63 -0.31
CA PRO A 191 16.00 -10.52 -0.66
C PRO A 191 15.30 -11.12 0.57
N GLU A 192 16.04 -11.45 1.62
CA GLU A 192 15.52 -12.05 2.85
C GLU A 192 14.67 -11.06 3.66
N THR A 193 15.16 -9.83 3.82
CA THR A 193 14.46 -8.78 4.58
C THR A 193 13.22 -8.28 3.82
N VAL A 194 13.31 -8.15 2.49
CA VAL A 194 12.18 -7.84 1.62
C VAL A 194 11.13 -8.95 1.72
N ARG A 195 11.53 -10.22 1.61
CA ARG A 195 10.62 -11.37 1.75
C ARG A 195 9.98 -11.43 3.12
N ALA A 196 10.72 -11.19 4.20
CA ALA A 196 10.18 -11.17 5.56
C ALA A 196 9.11 -10.08 5.74
N ALA A 197 9.37 -8.86 5.26
CA ALA A 197 8.40 -7.77 5.29
C ALA A 197 7.17 -8.08 4.43
N MET A 198 7.36 -8.66 3.23
CA MET A 198 6.26 -9.06 2.36
C MET A 198 5.41 -10.20 2.94
N ASN A 199 6.03 -11.18 3.60
CA ASN A 199 5.29 -12.23 4.29
C ASN A 199 4.40 -11.63 5.40
N ARG A 200 4.91 -10.65 6.15
CA ARG A 200 4.11 -9.93 7.16
C ARG A 200 2.96 -9.15 6.53
N ILE A 201 3.21 -8.43 5.43
CA ILE A 201 2.19 -7.72 4.65
C ILE A 201 1.10 -8.69 4.19
N ASN A 202 1.49 -9.82 3.58
CA ASN A 202 0.57 -10.79 3.02
C ASN A 202 -0.24 -11.51 4.11
N ARG A 203 0.36 -11.85 5.26
CA ARG A 203 -0.37 -12.34 6.44
C ARG A 203 -1.47 -11.36 6.85
N LEU A 204 -1.13 -10.08 7.03
CA LEU A 204 -2.09 -9.06 7.42
C LEU A 204 -3.18 -8.85 6.34
N LYS A 205 -2.84 -8.95 5.05
CA LYS A 205 -3.83 -8.89 3.96
C LYS A 205 -4.82 -10.02 4.09
N VAL A 206 -4.34 -11.26 4.21
CA VAL A 206 -5.18 -12.46 4.32
C VAL A 206 -6.14 -12.37 5.50
N GLN A 207 -5.63 -11.98 6.66
CA GLN A 207 -6.41 -11.74 7.88
C GLN A 207 -7.51 -10.69 7.68
N ARG A 208 -7.17 -9.53 7.09
CA ARG A 208 -8.15 -8.46 6.84
C ARG A 208 -9.20 -8.87 5.80
N HIS A 209 -8.83 -9.61 4.77
CA HIS A 209 -9.76 -10.11 3.76
C HIS A 209 -10.76 -11.10 4.36
N ALA A 210 -10.32 -12.00 5.24
CA ALA A 210 -11.23 -12.93 5.91
C ALA A 210 -12.18 -12.25 6.90
N LEU A 211 -11.74 -11.18 7.59
CA LEU A 211 -12.65 -10.35 8.38
C LEU A 211 -13.72 -9.69 7.50
N GLU A 212 -13.32 -9.08 6.38
CA GLU A 212 -14.25 -8.41 5.46
C GLU A 212 -15.25 -9.41 4.85
N ILE A 213 -14.79 -10.61 4.47
CA ILE A 213 -15.66 -11.70 4.01
C ILE A 213 -16.70 -12.02 5.09
N GLY A 214 -16.29 -12.21 6.35
CA GLY A 214 -17.20 -12.47 7.46
C GLY A 214 -18.22 -11.35 7.69
N VAL A 215 -17.79 -10.09 7.58
CA VAL A 215 -18.67 -8.91 7.64
C VAL A 215 -19.71 -8.92 6.52
N LEU A 216 -19.30 -9.23 5.28
CA LEU A 216 -20.21 -9.31 4.15
C LEU A 216 -21.24 -10.43 4.31
N VAL A 217 -20.82 -11.59 4.84
CA VAL A 217 -21.72 -12.71 5.16
C VAL A 217 -22.74 -12.31 6.22
N GLU A 218 -22.31 -11.67 7.32
CA GLU A 218 -23.21 -11.24 8.39
C GLU A 218 -24.21 -10.18 7.89
N MET A 219 -23.78 -9.26 7.03
CA MET A 219 -24.67 -8.29 6.40
C MET A 219 -25.68 -8.93 5.44
N LEU A 220 -25.30 -10.01 4.75
CA LEU A 220 -26.22 -10.78 3.91
C LEU A 220 -27.27 -11.49 4.78
N ARG A 221 -26.88 -12.08 5.90
CA ARG A 221 -27.79 -12.76 6.84
C ARG A 221 -28.76 -11.80 7.52
N SER A 222 -28.28 -10.63 7.90
CA SER A 222 -29.07 -9.60 8.57
C SER A 222 -29.96 -8.76 7.63
N ALA A 223 -29.91 -9.02 6.30
CA ALA A 223 -30.73 -8.29 5.34
C ALA A 223 -32.22 -8.69 5.42
N PRO A 224 -33.18 -7.73 5.36
CA PRO A 224 -34.60 -8.06 5.27
C PRO A 224 -34.91 -8.86 4.00
N SER A 225 -35.83 -9.82 4.10
CA SER A 225 -36.23 -10.70 3.00
C SER A 225 -36.81 -10.00 1.76
N SER A 226 -37.04 -8.68 1.79
CA SER A 226 -37.50 -7.85 0.68
C SER A 226 -36.41 -7.05 -0.04
N ASP A 227 -35.16 -7.02 0.45
CA ASP A 227 -34.04 -6.20 -0.08
C ASP A 227 -33.09 -7.02 -0.99
N VAL A 228 -33.63 -8.03 -1.68
CA VAL A 228 -32.83 -9.15 -2.25
C VAL A 228 -32.18 -8.82 -3.59
N SER A 229 -32.70 -7.87 -4.37
CA SER A 229 -32.14 -7.55 -5.70
C SER A 229 -31.22 -6.32 -5.65
N GLY A 230 -29.92 -6.53 -5.91
CA GLY A 230 -28.91 -5.47 -6.06
C GLY A 230 -27.89 -5.38 -4.92
N ARG A 231 -28.32 -5.21 -3.67
CA ARG A 231 -27.40 -5.14 -2.51
C ARG A 231 -26.74 -6.48 -2.20
N SER A 232 -27.51 -7.57 -2.22
CA SER A 232 -26.97 -8.92 -2.03
C SER A 232 -26.01 -9.30 -3.16
N GLU A 233 -26.34 -8.94 -4.40
CA GLU A 233 -25.47 -9.18 -5.56
C GLU A 233 -24.14 -8.41 -5.45
N SER A 234 -24.19 -7.13 -5.07
CA SER A 234 -22.98 -6.32 -4.85
C SER A 234 -22.08 -6.91 -3.76
N ARG A 235 -22.66 -7.40 -2.66
CA ARG A 235 -21.91 -8.07 -1.58
C ARG A 235 -21.27 -9.37 -2.07
N LEU A 236 -22.02 -10.23 -2.77
CA LEU A 236 -21.51 -11.48 -3.33
C LEU A 236 -20.37 -11.23 -4.33
N ARG A 237 -20.51 -10.23 -5.21
CA ARG A 237 -19.45 -9.80 -6.12
C ARG A 237 -18.21 -9.36 -5.36
N LYS A 238 -18.38 -8.56 -4.29
CA LYS A 238 -17.27 -8.12 -3.46
C LYS A 238 -16.58 -9.30 -2.75
N MET A 239 -17.34 -10.26 -2.24
CA MET A 239 -16.80 -11.49 -1.66
C MET A 239 -15.99 -12.28 -2.69
N ALA A 240 -16.51 -12.44 -3.91
CA ALA A 240 -15.79 -13.12 -4.99
C ALA A 240 -14.44 -12.44 -5.29
N GLU A 241 -14.40 -11.11 -5.39
CA GLU A 241 -13.14 -10.34 -5.57
C GLU A 241 -12.15 -10.59 -4.43
N LEU A 242 -12.62 -10.60 -3.18
CA LEU A 242 -11.79 -10.83 -2.00
C LEU A 242 -11.23 -12.25 -1.98
N VAL A 243 -12.05 -13.25 -2.31
CA VAL A 243 -11.63 -14.66 -2.38
C VAL A 243 -10.62 -14.88 -3.51
N THR A 244 -10.83 -14.28 -4.68
CA THR A 244 -9.84 -14.33 -5.77
C THR A 244 -8.52 -13.66 -5.37
N THR A 245 -8.59 -12.55 -4.64
CA THR A 245 -7.39 -11.88 -4.12
C THR A 245 -6.66 -12.78 -3.10
N LEU A 246 -7.40 -13.43 -2.19
CA LEU A 246 -6.83 -14.41 -1.25
C LEU A 246 -6.10 -15.53 -1.98
N GLN A 247 -6.72 -16.17 -2.97
CA GLN A 247 -6.10 -17.24 -3.76
C GLN A 247 -4.75 -16.81 -4.37
N SER A 248 -4.64 -15.56 -4.83
CA SER A 248 -3.39 -15.05 -5.40
C SER A 248 -2.29 -14.79 -4.36
N ILE A 249 -2.64 -14.52 -3.10
CA ILE A 249 -1.71 -14.13 -2.04
C ILE A 249 -1.29 -15.32 -1.17
N LEU A 250 -2.19 -16.29 -0.93
CA LEU A 250 -1.98 -17.42 -0.02
C LEU A 250 -0.68 -18.21 -0.27
N PRO A 251 -0.26 -18.51 -1.52
CA PRO A 251 0.99 -19.24 -1.77
C PRO A 251 2.25 -18.54 -1.24
N ALA A 252 2.20 -17.22 -1.06
CA ALA A 252 3.28 -16.42 -0.50
C ALA A 252 3.15 -16.22 1.03
N THR A 253 2.36 -17.05 1.71
CA THR A 253 2.14 -17.01 3.16
C THR A 253 2.29 -18.39 3.79
N GLU A 254 2.29 -18.44 5.12
CA GLU A 254 2.22 -19.71 5.87
C GLU A 254 0.86 -20.42 5.76
N PHE A 255 -0.16 -19.75 5.18
CA PHE A 255 -1.51 -20.28 5.01
C PHE A 255 -1.75 -20.91 3.63
N GLY A 256 -0.69 -21.28 2.89
CA GLY A 256 -0.83 -21.83 1.54
C GLY A 256 -1.78 -23.03 1.45
N GLU A 257 -1.85 -23.85 2.50
CA GLU A 257 -2.75 -25.02 2.59
C GLU A 257 -4.24 -24.66 2.64
N ALA A 258 -4.59 -23.39 2.87
CA ALA A 258 -5.98 -22.91 2.88
C ALA A 258 -6.55 -22.63 1.47
N ALA A 259 -5.74 -22.80 0.40
CA ALA A 259 -6.19 -22.55 -0.97
C ALA A 259 -7.48 -23.32 -1.35
N PRO A 260 -7.64 -24.62 -1.02
CA PRO A 260 -8.88 -25.36 -1.30
C PRO A 260 -10.12 -24.79 -0.59
N MET A 261 -9.96 -24.17 0.59
CA MET A 261 -11.07 -23.52 1.28
C MET A 261 -11.56 -22.28 0.53
N CYS A 262 -10.63 -21.53 -0.08
CA CYS A 262 -11.00 -20.39 -0.92
C CYS A 262 -11.71 -20.84 -2.21
N GLU A 263 -11.27 -21.94 -2.83
CA GLU A 263 -11.96 -22.54 -3.98
C GLU A 263 -13.39 -22.97 -3.61
N GLY A 264 -13.56 -23.67 -2.48
CA GLY A 264 -14.88 -24.05 -1.97
C GLY A 264 -15.78 -22.84 -1.73
N MET A 265 -15.26 -21.79 -1.11
CA MET A 265 -15.99 -20.52 -0.91
C MET A 265 -16.41 -19.89 -2.24
N GLN A 266 -15.53 -19.92 -3.25
CA GLN A 266 -15.81 -19.37 -4.58
C GLN A 266 -16.93 -20.12 -5.29
N VAL A 267 -16.97 -21.45 -5.17
CA VAL A 267 -18.07 -22.29 -5.67
C VAL A 267 -19.39 -21.90 -4.99
N VAL A 268 -19.42 -21.80 -3.66
CA VAL A 268 -20.62 -21.41 -2.93
C VAL A 268 -21.11 -20.02 -3.35
N ILE A 269 -20.22 -19.03 -3.46
CA ILE A 269 -20.57 -17.67 -3.90
C ILE A 269 -21.14 -17.69 -5.32
N HIS A 270 -20.52 -18.44 -6.22
CA HIS A 270 -20.96 -18.57 -7.61
C HIS A 270 -22.35 -19.22 -7.70
N ASP A 271 -22.60 -20.29 -6.96
CA ASP A 271 -23.88 -20.99 -6.97
C ASP A 271 -25.00 -20.08 -6.44
N ILE A 272 -24.75 -19.35 -5.35
CA ILE A 272 -25.68 -18.35 -4.82
C ILE A 272 -25.94 -17.23 -5.83
N SER A 273 -24.91 -16.77 -6.54
CA SER A 273 -25.06 -15.68 -7.53
C SER A 273 -25.91 -16.06 -8.73
N LYS A 274 -26.09 -17.37 -8.99
CA LYS A 274 -26.93 -17.91 -10.06
C LYS A 274 -28.32 -18.32 -9.59
N ALA A 275 -28.54 -18.41 -8.28
CA ALA A 275 -29.83 -18.81 -7.73
C ALA A 275 -30.86 -17.68 -7.84
N ASP A 276 -32.13 -18.04 -8.09
CA ASP A 276 -33.24 -17.09 -8.15
C ASP A 276 -33.54 -16.45 -6.78
N SER A 277 -33.13 -17.11 -5.69
CA SER A 277 -33.32 -16.62 -4.32
C SER A 277 -32.27 -17.21 -3.38
N LEU A 278 -31.83 -16.42 -2.39
CA LEU A 278 -30.93 -16.91 -1.33
C LEU A 278 -31.70 -17.78 -0.33
N THR A 279 -31.27 -19.02 -0.16
CA THR A 279 -31.86 -19.96 0.81
C THR A 279 -31.07 -20.01 2.12
N LYS A 280 -31.73 -20.37 3.22
CA LYS A 280 -31.07 -20.56 4.53
C LYS A 280 -29.90 -21.58 4.49
N PRO A 281 -30.01 -22.73 3.81
CA PRO A 281 -28.89 -23.67 3.70
C PRO A 281 -27.68 -23.13 2.97
N GLU A 282 -27.85 -22.25 1.98
CA GLU A 282 -26.74 -21.60 1.29
C GLU A 282 -26.06 -20.56 2.17
N LEU A 283 -26.83 -19.75 2.89
CA LEU A 283 -26.32 -18.79 3.87
C LEU A 283 -25.52 -19.48 4.98
N ASN A 284 -26.01 -20.60 5.51
CA ASN A 284 -25.29 -21.37 6.53
C ASN A 284 -23.97 -21.93 5.98
N ARG A 285 -23.96 -22.47 4.75
CA ARG A 285 -22.72 -22.94 4.10
C ARG A 285 -21.69 -21.84 3.91
N LEU A 286 -22.16 -20.65 3.51
CA LEU A 286 -21.31 -19.47 3.34
C LEU A 286 -20.71 -19.00 4.68
N GLU A 287 -21.50 -19.02 5.74
CA GLU A 287 -21.06 -18.72 7.11
C GLU A 287 -20.04 -19.73 7.63
N GLU A 288 -20.32 -21.03 7.51
CA GLU A 288 -19.42 -22.10 7.94
C GLU A 288 -18.07 -21.99 7.24
N THR A 289 -18.07 -21.76 5.93
CA THR A 289 -16.85 -21.64 5.12
C THR A 289 -16.09 -20.35 5.45
N SER A 290 -16.80 -19.23 5.62
CA SER A 290 -16.20 -17.97 6.05
C SER A 290 -15.56 -18.08 7.43
N MET A 291 -16.22 -18.75 8.39
CA MET A 291 -15.70 -18.94 9.74
C MET A 291 -14.46 -19.84 9.73
N ALA A 292 -14.48 -20.92 8.96
CA ALA A 292 -13.34 -21.82 8.80
C ALA A 292 -12.11 -21.08 8.23
N LEU A 293 -12.30 -20.27 7.19
CA LEU A 293 -11.24 -19.41 6.63
C LEU A 293 -10.68 -18.46 7.68
N HIS A 294 -11.55 -17.78 8.44
CA HIS A 294 -11.11 -16.81 9.45
C HIS A 294 -10.30 -17.48 10.57
N LEU A 295 -10.74 -18.64 11.07
CA LEU A 295 -10.01 -19.42 12.07
C LEU A 295 -8.65 -19.91 11.54
N CYS A 296 -8.59 -20.33 10.28
CA CYS A 296 -7.34 -20.75 9.64
C CYS A 296 -6.29 -19.63 9.65
N PHE A 297 -6.71 -18.39 9.40
CA PHE A 297 -5.80 -17.23 9.35
C PHE A 297 -5.53 -16.56 10.69
N HIS A 298 -6.27 -16.97 11.73
CA HIS A 298 -6.17 -16.51 13.10
C HIS A 298 -6.15 -17.69 14.08
N PRO A 299 -5.10 -18.53 14.05
CA PRO A 299 -5.01 -19.70 14.93
C PRO A 299 -5.02 -19.32 16.43
N GLU A 300 -4.70 -18.07 16.75
CA GLU A 300 -4.78 -17.52 18.11
C GLU A 300 -6.19 -17.17 18.60
N LYS A 301 -7.19 -17.09 17.70
CA LYS A 301 -8.55 -16.64 18.02
C LYS A 301 -9.52 -17.81 18.17
N THR A 302 -10.50 -17.63 19.05
CA THR A 302 -11.66 -18.53 19.14
C THR A 302 -12.80 -18.05 18.24
N VAL A 303 -13.75 -18.94 17.95
CA VAL A 303 -15.02 -18.59 17.26
C VAL A 303 -15.68 -17.38 17.92
N SER A 304 -15.77 -17.37 19.27
CA SER A 304 -16.37 -16.26 20.00
C SER A 304 -15.65 -14.93 19.80
N ASN A 305 -14.31 -14.94 19.72
CA ASN A 305 -13.54 -13.73 19.42
C ASN A 305 -13.88 -13.20 18.02
N ILE A 306 -13.89 -14.09 17.02
CA ILE A 306 -14.15 -13.74 15.61
C ILE A 306 -15.57 -13.23 15.43
N THR A 307 -16.58 -13.93 15.98
CA THR A 307 -17.98 -13.50 15.89
C THR A 307 -18.18 -12.11 16.48
N ARG A 308 -17.53 -11.81 17.62
CA ARG A 308 -17.60 -10.47 18.23
C ARG A 308 -16.95 -9.41 17.34
N GLU A 309 -15.78 -9.67 16.78
CA GLU A 309 -15.10 -8.74 15.86
C GLU A 309 -15.94 -8.44 14.60
N ILE A 310 -16.56 -9.47 14.02
CA ILE A 310 -17.47 -9.30 12.87
C ILE A 310 -18.67 -8.43 13.28
N ALA A 311 -19.31 -8.72 14.42
CA ALA A 311 -20.44 -7.95 14.91
C ALA A 311 -20.09 -6.47 15.17
N ASP A 312 -18.93 -6.21 15.79
CA ASP A 312 -18.43 -4.86 16.05
C ASP A 312 -18.15 -4.10 14.74
N ALA A 313 -17.56 -4.78 13.75
CA ALA A 313 -17.30 -4.21 12.43
C ALA A 313 -18.60 -3.87 11.67
N VAL A 314 -19.60 -4.76 11.67
CA VAL A 314 -20.93 -4.50 11.10
C VAL A 314 -21.60 -3.31 11.78
N ALA A 315 -21.55 -3.24 13.12
CA ALA A 315 -22.11 -2.12 13.89
C ALA A 315 -21.43 -0.79 13.55
N ALA A 316 -20.09 -0.78 13.37
CA ALA A 316 -19.34 0.40 12.99
C ALA A 316 -19.74 0.91 11.59
N ILE A 317 -19.92 0.01 10.61
CA ILE A 317 -20.39 0.37 9.27
C ILE A 317 -21.80 0.99 9.34
N GLY A 318 -22.71 0.36 10.09
CA GLY A 318 -24.07 0.88 10.29
C GLY A 318 -24.13 2.26 10.97
N LYS A 319 -23.15 2.63 11.79
CA LYS A 319 -23.03 3.98 12.37
C LYS A 319 -22.52 5.00 11.35
N ARG A 320 -21.60 4.63 10.46
CA ARG A 320 -21.05 5.51 9.42
C ARG A 320 -22.09 5.85 8.36
N SER A 321 -22.84 4.85 7.87
CA SER A 321 -23.90 5.08 6.89
C SER A 321 -25.01 6.01 7.40
N ARG A 322 -25.27 6.04 8.71
CA ARG A 322 -26.25 6.93 9.35
C ARG A 322 -25.76 8.37 9.57
N LYS A 323 -24.44 8.61 9.56
CA LYS A 323 -23.85 9.96 9.66
C LYS A 323 -23.65 10.64 8.30
N ALA A 324 -23.70 9.87 7.22
CA ALA A 324 -23.56 10.36 5.85
C ALA A 324 -24.91 10.68 5.17
N LEU A 325 -26.02 10.45 5.87
CA LEU A 325 -27.40 10.83 5.53
C LEU A 325 -27.80 12.04 6.40
#